data_AF-A0A955W4R7-F1
#
_entry.id   AF-A0A955W4R7-F1
#
_cell.length_a   1.000
_cell.length_b   1.000
_cell.length_c   1.000
_cell.angle_alpha   90.00
_cell.angle_beta   90.00
_cell.angle_gamma   90.00
#
_symmetry.space_group_name_H-M   'P 1'
#
loop_
_entity.id
_entity.type
_entity.pdbx_description
1 polymer ?
#
loop_
_entity_poly.entity_id
_entity_poly.type
_entity_poly.pdbx_seq_one_letter_code
_entity_poly.pdbx_strand_id
1 'polypeptide(L)'
;YLLEEIFYGMDYTQLGDAPLRFGCNCSKERVMASLRTLSVEDLEGLIAEGHELDMSCDHCRTPYIVRIPELEAVAAQKARGIVEH
;
A
#
# COMPACT_ATOMS: atom_id res chain seq x y z
N TYR A 1 -27.64 12.68 20.68
CA TYR A 1 -27.80 11.39 21.38
C TYR A 1 -26.56 10.93 22.13
N LEU A 2 -25.47 10.43 21.54
CA LEU A 2 -24.35 9.91 22.36
C LEU A 2 -23.72 10.95 23.31
N LEU A 3 -23.44 12.16 22.81
CA LEU A 3 -22.85 13.22 23.63
C LEU A 3 -23.80 13.71 24.73
N GLU A 4 -25.10 13.81 24.44
CA GLU A 4 -26.12 14.24 25.41
C GLU A 4 -26.22 13.25 26.59
N GLU A 5 -26.14 11.95 26.33
CA GLU A 5 -26.16 10.92 27.39
C GLU A 5 -24.88 10.94 28.25
N ILE A 6 -23.72 11.10 27.62
CA ILE A 6 -22.42 11.14 28.34
C ILE A 6 -22.33 12.38 29.25
N PHE A 7 -22.87 13.52 28.81
CA PHE A 7 -22.79 14.79 29.54
C PHE A 7 -24.07 15.13 30.33
N TYR A 8 -24.92 14.13 30.67
CA TYR A 8 -26.16 14.39 31.40
C TYR A 8 -25.94 15.20 32.69
N GLY A 9 -26.67 16.31 32.82
CA GLY A 9 -26.58 17.22 33.98
C GLY A 9 -25.38 18.16 33.97
N MET A 10 -24.62 18.23 32.88
CA MET A 10 -23.50 19.15 32.68
C MET A 10 -23.64 19.92 31.36
N ASP A 11 -23.35 21.21 31.38
CA ASP A 11 -23.32 22.02 30.15
C ASP A 11 -22.08 21.71 29.32
N TYR A 12 -22.23 21.64 28.00
CA TYR A 12 -21.12 21.54 27.06
C TYR A 12 -21.36 22.37 25.80
N THR A 13 -20.28 22.75 25.13
CA THR A 13 -20.30 23.51 23.87
C THR A 13 -19.48 22.78 22.81
N GLN A 14 -20.10 22.41 21.70
CA GLN A 14 -19.37 21.88 20.55
C GLN A 14 -18.64 23.03 19.84
N LEU A 15 -17.32 22.98 19.85
CA LEU A 15 -16.47 24.04 19.25
C LEU A 15 -16.29 23.88 17.74
N GLY A 16 -16.62 22.71 17.18
CA GLY A 16 -16.57 22.47 15.76
C GLY A 16 -16.84 21.02 15.40
N ASP A 17 -16.85 20.77 14.09
CA ASP A 17 -16.92 19.46 13.48
C ASP A 17 -16.06 19.43 12.21
N ALA A 18 -15.66 18.23 11.81
CA ALA A 18 -14.98 18.01 10.56
C ALA A 18 -15.48 16.71 9.95
N PRO A 19 -15.67 16.64 8.62
CA PRO A 19 -16.07 15.41 7.97
C PRO A 19 -14.99 14.35 8.17
N LEU A 20 -15.37 13.24 8.80
CA LEU A 20 -14.52 12.07 8.91
C LEU A 20 -14.68 11.21 7.66
N ARG A 21 -13.55 10.79 7.10
CA ARG A 21 -13.50 9.85 5.98
C ARG A 21 -12.37 8.86 6.18
N PHE A 22 -12.58 7.65 5.69
CA PHE A 22 -11.46 6.73 5.48
C PHE A 22 -10.56 7.29 4.37
N GLY A 23 -9.25 7.27 4.59
CA GLY A 23 -8.27 7.73 3.61
C GLY A 23 -6.98 6.93 3.73
N CYS A 24 -6.57 6.30 2.64
CA CYS A 24 -5.26 5.66 2.52
C CYS A 24 -4.40 6.46 1.54
N ASN A 25 -3.11 6.56 1.84
CA ASN A 25 -2.12 7.23 1.00
C ASN A 25 -1.34 6.26 0.11
N CYS A 26 -1.79 5.00 -0.02
CA CYS A 26 -1.17 4.02 -0.90
C CYS A 26 -1.18 4.51 -2.35
N SER A 27 -0.13 4.17 -3.08
CA SER A 27 -0.03 4.36 -4.53
C SER A 27 0.57 3.09 -5.12
N LYS A 28 0.47 2.93 -6.44
CA LYS A 28 1.05 1.76 -7.12
C LYS A 28 2.56 1.69 -6.87
N GLU A 29 3.25 2.83 -6.93
CA GLU A 29 4.69 2.94 -6.69
C GLU A 29 5.06 2.50 -5.26
N ARG A 30 4.29 2.93 -4.26
CA ARG A 30 4.55 2.58 -2.86
C ARG A 30 4.31 1.10 -2.58
N VAL A 31 3.26 0.54 -3.17
CA VAL A 31 2.94 -0.88 -3.02
C VAL A 31 3.97 -1.74 -3.76
N MET A 32 4.36 -1.38 -4.99
CA MET A 32 5.41 -2.09 -5.74
C MET A 32 6.80 -1.97 -5.10
N ALA A 33 7.05 -0.97 -4.25
CA ALA A 33 8.32 -0.87 -3.53
C ALA A 33 8.60 -2.07 -2.63
N SER A 34 7.57 -2.81 -2.17
CA SER A 34 7.75 -4.04 -1.41
C SER A 34 8.41 -5.15 -2.25
N LEU A 35 8.22 -5.17 -3.58
CA LEU A 35 8.84 -6.17 -4.46
C LEU A 35 10.38 -6.08 -4.45
N ARG A 36 10.94 -4.93 -4.06
CA ARG A 36 12.40 -4.77 -3.91
C ARG A 36 13.00 -5.64 -2.80
N THR A 37 12.18 -6.10 -1.85
CA THR A 37 12.64 -6.96 -0.75
C THR A 37 12.79 -8.42 -1.15
N LEU A 38 12.11 -8.87 -2.21
CA LEU A 38 12.22 -10.24 -2.74
C LEU A 38 13.59 -10.48 -3.37
N SER A 39 14.13 -11.70 -3.35
CA SER A 39 15.39 -12.02 -4.02
C SER A 39 15.30 -11.84 -5.55
N VAL A 40 16.44 -11.84 -6.25
CA VAL A 40 16.41 -11.75 -7.72
C VAL A 40 15.77 -13.02 -8.29
N GLU A 41 16.09 -14.17 -7.69
CA GLU A 41 15.56 -15.47 -8.03
C GLU A 41 14.03 -15.54 -7.86
N ASP A 42 13.48 -14.96 -6.79
CA ASP A 42 12.03 -14.86 -6.58
C ASP A 42 11.37 -14.01 -7.67
N LEU A 43 11.97 -12.88 -8.03
CA LEU A 43 11.45 -11.99 -9.08
C LEU A 43 11.49 -12.67 -10.45
N GLU A 44 12.58 -13.37 -10.77
CA GLU A 44 12.72 -14.16 -12.00
C GLU A 44 11.71 -15.31 -12.06
N GLY A 45 11.45 -15.97 -10.94
CA GLY A 45 10.40 -16.99 -10.82
C GLY A 45 9.01 -16.43 -11.19
N LEU A 46 8.65 -15.29 -10.61
CA LEU A 46 7.37 -14.61 -10.92
C LEU A 46 7.27 -14.19 -12.39
N ILE A 47 8.37 -13.74 -13.01
CA ILE A 47 8.40 -13.40 -14.44
C ILE A 47 8.25 -14.66 -15.31
N ALA A 48 8.91 -15.76 -14.94
CA ALA A 48 8.90 -17.02 -15.69
C ALA A 48 7.53 -17.71 -15.67
N GLU A 49 6.74 -17.54 -14.60
CA GLU A 49 5.35 -17.98 -14.53
C GLU A 49 4.47 -17.30 -15.61
N GLY A 50 4.89 -16.14 -16.14
CA GLY A 50 4.23 -15.48 -17.26
C GLY A 50 2.86 -14.88 -16.94
N HIS A 51 2.55 -14.72 -15.65
CA HIS A 51 1.29 -14.15 -15.16
C HIS A 51 1.52 -12.81 -14.47
N GLU A 52 0.55 -11.91 -14.62
CA GLU A 52 0.56 -10.64 -13.88
C GLU A 52 0.35 -10.91 -12.38
N LEU A 53 1.05 -10.18 -11.52
CA LEU A 53 0.92 -10.30 -10.08
C LEU A 53 -0.26 -9.46 -9.59
N ASP A 54 -1.27 -10.13 -9.04
CA ASP A 54 -2.36 -9.49 -8.29
C ASP A 54 -1.90 -9.27 -6.84
N MET A 55 -1.80 -8.00 -6.45
CA MET A 55 -1.46 -7.62 -5.09
C MET A 55 -2.44 -6.58 -4.56
N SER A 56 -2.52 -6.45 -3.24
CA SER A 56 -3.37 -5.44 -2.61
C SER A 56 -2.61 -4.67 -1.53
N CYS A 57 -3.06 -3.46 -1.23
CA CYS A 57 -2.51 -2.72 -0.09
C CYS A 57 -2.97 -3.38 1.22
N ASP A 58 -2.05 -3.69 2.12
CA ASP A 58 -2.36 -4.34 3.41
C ASP A 58 -3.33 -3.55 4.29
N HIS A 59 -3.37 -2.22 4.14
CA HIS A 59 -4.19 -1.33 4.95
C HIS A 59 -5.59 -1.10 4.38
N CYS A 60 -5.70 -0.71 3.11
CA CYS A 60 -6.99 -0.34 2.49
C CYS A 60 -7.55 -1.40 1.54
N ARG A 61 -6.78 -2.45 1.26
CA ARG A 61 -7.13 -3.55 0.34
C ARG A 61 -7.39 -3.11 -1.10
N THR A 62 -7.00 -1.89 -1.50
CA THR A 62 -7.01 -1.49 -2.91
C THR A 62 -6.18 -2.49 -3.72
N PRO A 63 -6.75 -3.10 -4.79
CA PRO A 63 -6.04 -4.01 -5.65
C PRO A 63 -5.12 -3.25 -6.61
N TYR A 64 -3.98 -3.87 -6.93
CA TYR A 64 -2.97 -3.39 -7.84
C TYR A 64 -2.49 -4.57 -8.69
N ILE A 65 -2.50 -4.39 -10.00
CA ILE A 65 -1.94 -5.36 -10.94
C ILE A 65 -0.53 -4.91 -11.29
N VAL A 66 0.45 -5.76 -11.03
CA VAL A 66 1.84 -5.57 -11.47
C VAL A 66 2.09 -6.42 -12.69
N ARG A 67 2.38 -5.75 -13.80
CA ARG A 67 2.57 -6.40 -15.10
C ARG A 67 4.00 -6.90 -15.25
N ILE A 68 4.21 -7.86 -16.16
CA ILE A 68 5.55 -8.42 -16.44
C ILE A 68 6.61 -7.32 -16.70
N PRO A 69 6.37 -6.29 -17.53
CA PRO A 69 7.38 -5.24 -17.74
C PRO A 69 7.73 -4.44 -16.48
N GLU A 70 6.80 -4.36 -15.52
CA GLU A 70 7.04 -3.70 -14.23
C GLU A 70 7.89 -4.59 -13.32
N LEU A 71 7.67 -5.91 -13.33
CA LEU A 71 8.51 -6.88 -12.63
C LEU A 71 9.94 -6.90 -13.20
N GLU A 72 10.08 -6.92 -14.53
CA GLU A 72 11.37 -6.84 -15.23
C GLU A 72 12.13 -5.56 -14.85
N ALA A 73 11.44 -4.43 -14.77
CA ALA A 73 12.04 -3.17 -14.35
C ALA A 73 12.55 -3.21 -12.90
N VAL A 74 11.82 -3.85 -11.97
CA VAL A 74 12.25 -4.04 -10.59
C VAL A 74 13.46 -4.96 -10.50
N ALA A 75 13.44 -6.09 -11.21
CA ALA A 75 14.57 -7.03 -11.26
C ALA A 75 15.84 -6.38 -11.83
N ALA A 76 15.71 -5.63 -12.94
CA ALA A 76 16.83 -4.91 -13.55
C ALA A 76 17.41 -3.83 -12.63
N GLN A 77 16.56 -3.11 -11.88
CA GLN A 77 17.03 -2.13 -10.89
C GLN A 77 17.78 -2.80 -9.73
N LYS A 78 17.31 -3.96 -9.27
CA LYS A 78 17.96 -4.71 -8.19
C LYS A 78 19.32 -5.26 -8.62
N ALA A 79 19.42 -5.84 -9.82
CA ALA A 79 20.69 -6.28 -10.39
C ALA A 79 21.73 -5.15 -10.49
N ARG A 80 21.30 -3.92 -10.80
CA ARG A 80 22.20 -2.74 -10.82
C ARG A 80 22.68 -2.31 -9.43
N GLY A 81 21.83 -2.41 -8.41
CA GLY A 81 22.18 -2.06 -7.03
C GLY A 81 23.10 -3.07 -6.33
N ILE A 82 23.14 -4.33 -6.78
CA ILE A 82 24.08 -5.36 -6.29
C ILE A 82 25.53 -5.02 -6.67
N VAL A 83 25.76 -4.21 -7.71
CA VAL A 83 27.11 -3.84 -8.17
C VAL A 83 27.76 -2.76 -7.29
N GLU A 84 27.02 -2.17 -6.33
CA GLU A 84 27.50 -1.07 -5.46
C GLU A 84 27.77 -1.49 -4.00
N HIS A 85 27.69 -2.78 -3.66
CA HIS A 85 28.04 -3.31 -2.33
C HIS A 85 29.13 -4.37 -2.35
#